data_AF-A0A672IZ31-F1
#
_entry.id   AF-A0A672IZ31-F1
#
_cell.length_a   1.000
_cell.length_b   1.000
_cell.length_c   1.000
_cell.angle_alpha   90.00
_cell.angle_beta   90.00
_cell.angle_gamma   90.00
#
_symmetry.space_group_name_H-M   'P 1'
#
loop_
_entity.id
_entity.type
_entity.pdbx_description
1 polymer ?
#
loop_
_entity_poly.entity_id
_entity_poly.type
_entity_poly.pdbx_seq_one_letter_code
_entity_poly.pdbx_strand_id
1 'polypeptide(L)' 'MNQKSVLSSSPDGAYVPQCDVDGRYSPLQCHGSSGYCWCVDGQGQERAGTRTSPGEFSC' A
#
# COMPACT_ATOMS: atom_id res chain seq x y z
N MET A 1 -5.07 -16.05 -6.88
CA MET A 1 -3.72 -16.57 -6.56
C MET A 1 -3.08 -15.58 -5.59
N ASN A 2 -2.72 -16.05 -4.40
CA ASN A 2 -2.33 -15.25 -3.24
C ASN A 2 -1.08 -14.40 -3.51
N GLN A 3 -1.26 -13.12 -3.79
CA GLN A 3 -0.14 -12.18 -3.99
C GLN A 3 0.11 -11.34 -2.73
N LYS A 4 0.06 -11.99 -1.57
CA LYS A 4 0.83 -11.55 -0.40
C LYS A 4 2.29 -11.88 -0.75
N SER A 5 3.14 -10.88 -1.01
CA SER A 5 4.59 -11.03 -1.24
C SER A 5 5.11 -11.33 -2.66
N VAL A 6 4.64 -10.64 -3.70
CA VAL A 6 5.62 -10.22 -4.73
C VAL A 6 5.84 -8.73 -4.57
N LEU A 7 6.81 -8.42 -3.70
CA LEU A 7 7.71 -7.30 -3.90
C LEU A 7 7.00 -5.96 -4.16
N SER A 8 6.79 -5.17 -3.11
CA SER A 8 6.77 -3.71 -3.26
C SER A 8 8.18 -3.20 -3.64
N SER A 9 8.65 -3.70 -4.76
CA SER A 9 9.83 -3.36 -5.47
C SER A 9 9.53 -3.92 -6.85
N SER A 10 8.88 -3.11 -7.67
CA SER A 10 9.29 -3.10 -9.07
C SER A 10 10.83 -3.08 -9.10
N PRO A 11 11.50 -3.68 -10.10
CA PRO A 11 12.96 -3.63 -10.18
C PRO A 11 13.52 -2.19 -10.14
N ASP A 12 12.67 -1.19 -10.40
CA ASP A 12 12.90 0.26 -10.31
C ASP A 12 12.51 0.92 -8.96
N GLY A 13 12.00 0.17 -7.98
CA GLY A 13 11.55 0.70 -6.68
C GLY A 13 10.20 1.42 -6.72
N ALA A 14 9.40 1.27 -7.77
CA ALA A 14 8.07 1.86 -7.85
C ALA A 14 7.06 1.24 -6.88
N TYR A 15 6.10 2.08 -6.52
CA TYR A 15 4.92 1.73 -5.74
C TYR A 15 3.98 0.82 -6.53
N VAL A 16 3.66 -0.33 -5.91
CA VAL A 16 2.68 -1.27 -6.41
C VAL A 16 1.44 -1.17 -5.52
N PRO A 17 0.25 -0.85 -6.08
CA PRO A 17 -0.96 -0.77 -5.29
C PRO A 17 -1.37 -2.15 -4.78
N GLN A 18 -1.74 -2.23 -3.50
CA GLN A 18 -2.34 -3.39 -2.89
C GLN A 18 -3.86 -3.40 -3.13
N CYS A 19 -4.38 -4.59 -3.44
CA CYS A 19 -5.79 -4.82 -3.68
C CYS A 19 -6.30 -5.98 -2.82
N ASP A 20 -7.57 -5.90 -2.43
CA ASP A 20 -8.29 -6.92 -1.69
C ASP A 20 -8.81 -8.05 -2.60
N VAL A 21 -9.44 -9.06 -2.01
CA VAL A 21 -9.90 -10.26 -2.75
C VAL A 21 -10.94 -9.94 -3.83
N ASP A 22 -11.70 -8.86 -3.65
CA ASP A 22 -12.66 -8.34 -4.61
C ASP A 22 -12.02 -7.48 -5.73
N GLY A 23 -10.69 -7.33 -5.74
CA GLY A 23 -9.97 -6.49 -6.70
C GLY A 23 -10.09 -4.99 -6.43
N ARG A 24 -10.60 -4.60 -5.26
CA ARG A 24 -10.67 -3.21 -4.81
C ARG A 24 -9.37 -2.79 -4.14
N TYR A 25 -9.04 -1.51 -4.14
CA TYR A 25 -7.88 -0.99 -3.39
C TYR A 25 -8.02 -1.33 -1.90
N SER A 26 -6.96 -1.89 -1.32
CA SER A 26 -6.93 -2.08 0.12
C SER A 26 -6.85 -0.71 0.79
N PRO A 27 -7.61 -0.46 1.87
CA PRO A 27 -7.61 0.83 2.55
C PRO A 27 -6.24 1.21 3.11
N LEU A 28 -5.35 0.23 3.30
CA LEU A 28 -3.96 0.39 3.68
C LEU A 28 -3.05 0.04 2.50
N GLN A 29 -2.30 1.03 2.02
CA GLN A 29 -1.28 0.86 0.99
C GLN A 29 0.10 1.05 1.59
N CYS A 30 1.04 0.19 1.20
CA CYS A 30 2.41 0.24 1.72
C CYS A 30 3.41 0.28 0.57
N HIS A 31 4.36 1.20 0.68
CA HIS A 31 5.54 1.27 -0.17
C HIS A 31 6.68 0.49 0.48
N GLY A 32 6.75 -0.81 0.26
CA GLY A 32 7.82 -1.67 0.77
C GLY A 32 9.25 -1.30 0.33
N SER A 33 9.47 -0.48 -0.70
CA SER A 33 10.81 0.06 -0.97
C SER A 33 11.24 1.14 0.03
N SER A 34 10.29 1.91 0.57
CA SER A 34 10.58 2.98 1.52
C SER A 34 10.08 2.67 2.94
N GLY A 35 9.30 1.61 3.12
CA GLY A 35 8.63 1.23 4.37
C GLY A 35 7.44 2.10 4.77
N TYR A 36 7.12 3.16 4.02
CA TYR A 36 5.98 4.04 4.34
C TYR A 36 4.67 3.36 3.96
N CYS A 37 3.67 3.46 4.84
CA CYS A 37 2.29 3.11 4.50
C CYS A 37 1.40 4.34 4.65
N TRP A 38 0.26 4.32 3.97
CA TRP A 38 -0.75 5.36 4.01
C TRP A 38 -2.14 4.76 3.79
N CYS A 39 -3.17 5.48 4.24
CA CYS A 39 -4.53 5.07 3.96
C CYS A 39 -4.98 5.62 2.60
N VAL A 40 -5.72 4.82 1.85
CA VAL A 40 -6.38 5.26 0.62
C VAL A 40 -7.89 5.12 0.70
N ASP A 41 -8.61 5.89 -0.12
CA ASP A 41 -10.04 5.68 -0.33
C ASP A 41 -10.33 4.62 -1.42
N GLY A 42 -11.61 4.39 -1.72
CA GLY A 42 -12.04 3.37 -2.70
C GLY A 42 -11.56 3.60 -4.14
N GLN A 43 -10.98 4.76 -4.45
CA GLN A 43 -10.31 5.07 -5.72
C GLN A 43 -8.79 4.86 -5.67
N GLY A 44 -8.23 4.45 -4.52
CA GLY A 44 -6.80 4.26 -4.34
C GLY A 44 -6.01 5.56 -4.10
N GLN A 45 -6.71 6.66 -3.80
CA GLN A 45 -6.08 7.96 -3.55
C GLN A 45 -5.69 8.13 -2.08
N GLU A 46 -4.47 8.61 -1.83
CA GLU A 46 -3.93 8.81 -0.49
C GLU A 46 -4.76 9.85 0.29
N ARG A 47 -5.13 9.49 1.53
CA ARG A 47 -5.69 10.44 2.49
C ARG A 47 -4.56 11.25 3.11
N ALA A 48 -4.62 12.57 2.94
CA ALA A 48 -3.63 13.49 3.49
C ALA A 48 -3.45 13.28 5.01
N GLY A 49 -2.19 13.25 5.46
CA GLY A 49 -1.85 13.05 6.88
C GLY A 49 -1.89 11.60 7.38
N THR A 50 -2.18 10.62 6.50
CA THR A 50 -2.14 9.19 6.87
C THR A 50 -0.83 8.50 6.54
N ARG A 51 0.06 9.16 5.77
CA ARG A 51 1.39 8.65 5.47
C ARG A 51 2.26 8.66 6.73
N THR A 52 2.64 7.47 7.18
CA THR A 52 3.31 7.23 8.47
C THR A 52 4.58 6.39 8.27
N SER A 53 5.45 6.32 9.27
CA SER A 53 6.71 5.56 9.24
C SER A 53 6.50 4.07 9.55
N PRO A 54 7.32 3.16 9.00
CA PRO A 54 7.22 1.71 9.21
C PRO A 54 7.10 1.34 10.70
N GLY A 55 5.93 0.85 11.13
CA GLY A 55 5.72 0.28 12.47
C GLY A 55 4.53 0.81 13.27
N GLU A 56 3.87 1.90 12.86
CA GLU A 56 2.82 2.57 13.66
C GLU A 56 1.54 2.85 12.86
N PHE A 57 0.99 1.86 12.13
CA PHE A 57 -0.16 2.09 11.25
C PHE A 57 -1.40 1.29 11.64
N SER A 58 -2.53 1.99 11.73
CA SER A 58 -3.86 1.40 11.64
C SER A 58 -4.73 2.25 10.70
N CYS A 59 -5.15 1.63 9.60
CA CYS A 59 -6.32 2.00 8.80
C CYS A 59 -7.34 0.87 9.03
#